data_AF-G4ZK62-F1
#
_entry.id   AF-G4ZK62-F1
#
_cell.length_a   1.000
_cell.length_b   1.000
_cell.length_c   1.000
_cell.angle_alpha   90.00
_cell.angle_beta   90.00
_cell.angle_gamma   90.00
#
_symmetry.space_group_name_H-M   'P 1'
#
loop_
_entity.id
_entity.type
_entity.pdbx_description
1 polymer ?
#
loop_
_entity_poly.entity_id
_entity_poly.type
_entity_poly.pdbx_seq_one_letter_code
_entity_poly.pdbx_strand_id
1 'polypeptide(L)' 'FFSAAKLVLTDVRKSLSPIMLEMLMCLQFNRDLWDVNTVEQVRARIGSN' A
#
# COMPACT_ATOMS: atom_id res chain seq x y z
N PHE A 1 11.59 -17.10 6.47
CA PHE A 1 10.42 -16.56 5.76
C PHE A 1 10.87 -15.71 4.58
N PHE A 2 10.45 -16.05 3.36
CA PHE A 2 10.60 -15.19 2.19
C PHE A 2 9.53 -14.09 2.30
N SER A 3 9.91 -12.81 2.27
CA SER A 3 8.93 -11.72 2.17
C SER A 3 8.09 -11.93 0.91
N ALA A 4 6.75 -11.84 1.01
CA ALA A 4 5.86 -11.91 -0.15
C ALA A 4 6.25 -10.89 -1.24
N ALA A 5 6.84 -9.75 -0.83
CA ALA A 5 7.41 -8.77 -1.75
C ALA A 5 8.57 -9.36 -2.58
N LYS A 6 9.41 -10.21 -2.00
CA LYS A 6 10.53 -10.85 -2.71
C LYS A 6 10.06 -11.85 -3.78
N LEU A 7 8.88 -12.46 -3.59
CA LEU A 7 8.29 -13.45 -4.50
C LEU A 7 7.58 -12.81 -5.70
N VAL A 8 6.84 -11.71 -5.48
CA VAL A 8 6.07 -11.03 -6.54
C VAL A 8 6.95 -10.08 -7.35
N LEU A 9 7.99 -9.51 -6.73
CA LEU A 9 8.74 -8.41 -7.34
C LEU A 9 10.02 -8.86 -8.04
N THR A 10 10.37 -10.14 -8.14
CA THR A 10 11.74 -10.48 -8.59
C THR A 10 12.03 -10.04 -10.03
N ASP A 11 11.06 -10.12 -10.94
CA ASP A 11 11.23 -9.67 -12.32
C ASP A 11 10.77 -8.22 -12.53
N VAL A 12 9.69 -7.81 -11.86
CA VAL A 12 9.19 -6.42 -11.86
C VAL A 12 10.21 -5.45 -11.25
N ARG A 13 10.93 -5.84 -10.20
CA ARG A 13 12.03 -5.07 -9.59
C ARG A 13 13.20 -4.90 -10.54
N LYS A 14 13.51 -5.89 -11.38
CA LYS A 14 14.65 -5.79 -12.33
C LYS A 14 14.36 -4.76 -13.42
N SER A 15 13.09 -4.59 -13.80
CA SER A 15 12.66 -3.64 -14.83
C SER A 15 12.33 -2.23 -14.30
N LEU A 16 12.24 -2.05 -12.98
CA LEU A 16 11.89 -0.77 -12.37
C LEU A 16 13.11 -0.09 -11.74
N SER A 17 13.17 1.23 -11.83
CA SER A 17 14.10 1.99 -11.00
C SER A 17 13.73 1.85 -9.52
N PRO A 18 14.69 1.98 -8.59
CA PRO A 18 14.41 1.90 -7.15
C PRO A 18 13.29 2.84 -6.69
N ILE A 19 13.26 4.05 -7.25
CA ILE A 19 12.25 5.08 -6.94
C ILE A 19 10.85 4.62 -7.37
N MET A 20 10.70 4.06 -8.57
CA MET A 20 9.41 3.57 -9.05
C MET A 20 8.91 2.39 -8.20
N LEU A 21 9.83 1.51 -7.78
CA LEU A 21 9.50 0.39 -6.91
C LEU A 21 9.02 0.87 -5.53
N GLU A 22 9.72 1.83 -4.92
CA GLU A 22 9.30 2.44 -3.64
C GLU A 22 7.92 3.08 -3.76
N MET A 23 7.67 3.82 -4.84
CA MET A 23 6.35 4.41 -5.09
C MET A 23 5.27 3.33 -5.20
N LEU A 24 5.46 2.30 -6.03
CA LEU A 24 4.48 1.22 -6.18
C LEU A 24 4.23 0.46 -4.88
N MET A 25 5.26 0.23 -4.07
CA MET A 25 5.10 -0.41 -2.76
C MET A 25 4.32 0.47 -1.79
N CYS A 26 4.59 1.77 -1.76
CA CYS A 26 3.83 2.73 -0.97
C CYS A 26 2.35 2.73 -1.38
N LEU A 27 2.08 2.79 -2.68
CA LEU A 27 0.74 2.74 -3.23
C LEU A 27 0.01 1.43 -2.85
N GLN A 28 0.65 0.28 -3.06
CA GLN A 28 0.07 -1.03 -2.79
C GLN A 28 -0.20 -1.25 -1.29
N PHE A 29 0.73 -0.83 -0.42
CA PHE A 29 0.59 -1.02 1.01
C PHE A 29 -0.52 -0.15 1.62
N ASN A 30 -0.72 1.05 1.08
CA ASN A 30 -1.73 2.00 1.58
C ASN A 30 -3.07 1.88 0.86
N ARG A 31 -3.26 0.88 0.00
CA ARG A 31 -4.46 0.74 -0.85
C ARG A 31 -5.77 0.78 -0.06
N ASP A 32 -5.80 0.16 1.11
CA ASP A 32 -7.00 0.10 1.95
C ASP A 32 -7.40 1.46 2.55
N LEU A 33 -6.50 2.45 2.50
CA LEU A 33 -6.73 3.82 2.95
C LEU A 33 -7.31 4.72 1.87
N TRP A 34 -7.51 4.22 0.65
CA TRP A 34 -7.96 5.01 -0.49
C TRP A 34 -9.45 4.86 -0.77
N ASP A 35 -10.19 4.17 0.08
CA ASP A 35 -11.64 4.11 -0.05
C ASP A 35 -12.21 5.52 0.14
N VAL A 36 -13.15 5.91 -0.73
CA VAL A 36 -13.76 7.24 -0.70
C VAL A 36 -14.43 7.52 0.65
N ASN A 37 -14.87 6.47 1.34
CA ASN A 37 -15.52 6.56 2.64
C ASN A 37 -14.53 6.43 3.81
N THR A 38 -13.23 6.26 3.58
CA THR A 38 -12.23 6.09 4.66
C THR A 38 -12.33 7.22 5.69
N VAL A 39 -12.52 8.47 5.25
CA VAL A 39 -12.66 9.64 6.14
C VAL A 39 -13.92 9.53 7.01
N GLU A 40 -15.05 9.14 6.42
CA GLU A 40 -16.32 8.98 7.14
C GLU A 40 -16.25 7.84 8.15
N GLN A 41 -15.65 6.72 7.76
CA GLN A 41 -15.43 5.57 8.65
C GLN A 41 -14.55 5.95 9.85
N VAL A 42 -13.48 6.71 9.62
CA VAL A 42 -12.60 7.20 10.70
C VAL A 42 -13.35 8.18 11.60
N ARG A 43 -14.13 9.11 11.03
CA ARG A 43 -14.97 10.04 11.81
C ARG A 43 -15.99 9.31 12.68
N ALA A 44 -16.66 8.30 12.15
CA ALA A 44 -17.61 7.49 12.92
C ALA A 44 -16.92 6.79 14.11
N ARG A 45 -15.71 6.25 13.92
CA ARG A 45 -14.92 5.63 14.99
C ARG A 45 -14.50 6.64 16.07
N ILE A 46 -14.07 7.84 15.67
CA ILE A 46 -13.59 8.87 16.61
C ILE A 46 -14.75 9.55 17.35
N GLY A 47 -15.86 9.86 16.66
CA GLY A 47 -17.04 10.51 17.24
C GLY A 47 -17.88 9.61 18.15
N SER A 48 -17.49 8.35 18.32
CA SER A 48 -18.10 7.40 19.25
C SER A 48 -17.52 7.46 20.67
N ASN A 49 -16.66 8.45 20.97
CA ASN A 49 -16.09 8.70 22.29
C ASN A 49 -16.75 9.89 22.99
#